data_AF-A0A4Q3TFT7-F1
#
_entry.id   AF-A0A4Q3TFT7-F1
#
_cell.length_a   1.000
_cell.length_b   1.000
_cell.length_c   1.000
_cell.angle_alpha   90.00
_cell.angle_beta   90.00
_cell.angle_gamma   90.00
#
_symmetry.space_group_name_H-M   'P 1'
#
loop_
_entity.id
_entity.type
_entity.pdbx_description
1 polymer ?
#
loop_
_entity_poly.entity_id
_entity_poly.type
_entity_poly.pdbx_seq_one_letter_code
_entity_poly.pdbx_strand_id
1 'polypeptide(L)'
;MAQAAADDQGRPALAPGMGPKAASAMLFMGMAQTGRLVLTVLSTVVVARILSPGDYGLIAMVAPVTAFVMFFQDLGLNSATIQAKSISAEQSNSLFWRNMLASVVIALVLVALSPAVAWFYADIRAGFLTAASALGVLLGGLALQHTALMT
;
A
#
# COMPACT_ATOMS: atom_id res chain seq x y z
N MET A 1 -17.52 -41.58 11.18
CA MET A 1 -16.46 -42.02 10.24
C MET A 1 -16.17 -40.83 9.34
N ALA A 2 -15.05 -40.10 9.40
CA ALA A 2 -13.67 -40.52 9.60
C ALA A 2 -12.94 -39.67 10.66
N GLN A 3 -12.31 -40.35 11.62
CA GLN A 3 -11.26 -39.79 12.46
C GLN A 3 -10.02 -39.55 11.59
N ALA A 4 -9.62 -38.30 11.44
CA ALA A 4 -8.32 -37.97 10.88
C ALA A 4 -7.24 -38.36 11.89
N ALA A 5 -6.31 -39.23 11.47
CA ALA A 5 -5.16 -39.64 12.25
C ALA A 5 -4.31 -38.41 12.61
N ALA A 6 -4.18 -38.12 13.90
CA ALA A 6 -3.13 -37.26 14.42
C ALA A 6 -1.81 -38.06 14.38
N ASP A 7 -0.74 -37.42 13.91
CA ASP A 7 0.62 -37.95 14.07
C ASP A 7 0.98 -37.97 15.58
N ASP A 8 1.90 -38.84 15.98
CA ASP A 8 2.28 -39.21 17.36
C ASP A 8 2.74 -38.00 18.22
N GLN A 9 2.88 -36.82 17.60
CA GLN A 9 3.30 -35.55 18.20
C GLN A 9 2.20 -34.48 18.27
N GLY A 10 0.94 -34.80 17.93
CA GLY A 10 -0.18 -33.84 18.00
C GLY A 10 -0.09 -32.66 17.02
N ARG A 11 0.77 -32.76 15.99
CA ARG A 11 0.90 -31.75 14.93
C ARG A 11 -0.17 -31.99 13.87
N PRO A 12 -0.84 -30.94 13.35
CA PRO A 12 -1.76 -31.11 12.23
C PRO A 12 -1.00 -31.70 11.04
N ALA A 13 -1.44 -32.86 10.56
CA ALA A 13 -0.84 -33.54 9.42
C ALA A 13 -0.83 -32.60 8.21
N LEU A 14 0.38 -32.26 7.72
CA LEU A 14 0.55 -31.41 6.54
C LEU A 14 -0.13 -32.09 5.35
N ALA A 15 -1.13 -31.42 4.76
CA ALA A 15 -1.87 -31.96 3.64
C ALA A 15 -0.91 -32.34 2.48
N PRO A 16 -0.98 -33.57 1.94
CA PRO A 16 -0.09 -34.00 0.86
C PRO A 16 -0.33 -33.15 -0.40
N GLY A 17 0.71 -32.46 -0.90
CA GLY A 17 0.70 -31.77 -2.21
C GLY A 17 0.95 -30.26 -2.24
N MET A 18 1.29 -29.61 -1.13
CA MET A 18 1.48 -28.14 -1.09
C MET A 18 2.84 -27.62 -1.63
N GLY A 19 3.85 -28.47 -1.81
CA GLY A 19 5.21 -28.04 -2.21
C GLY A 19 5.28 -27.32 -3.57
N PRO A 20 4.78 -27.91 -4.68
CA PRO A 20 4.88 -27.31 -6.01
C PRO A 20 4.03 -26.04 -6.18
N LYS A 21 2.86 -25.98 -5.53
CA LYS A 21 1.93 -24.82 -5.60
C LYS A 21 2.41 -23.64 -4.75
N ALA A 22 3.04 -23.90 -3.60
CA ALA A 22 3.67 -22.86 -2.80
C ALA A 22 4.90 -22.28 -3.52
N ALA A 23 5.72 -23.13 -4.13
CA ALA A 23 6.89 -22.70 -4.90
C ALA A 23 6.49 -21.84 -6.12
N SER A 24 5.47 -22.24 -6.87
CA SER A 24 4.99 -21.45 -8.01
C SER A 24 4.36 -20.11 -7.58
N ALA A 25 3.67 -20.06 -6.43
CA ALA A 25 3.14 -18.83 -5.87
C ALA A 25 4.27 -17.85 -5.45
N MET A 26 5.33 -18.35 -4.80
CA MET A 26 6.49 -17.55 -4.44
C MET A 26 7.22 -16.99 -5.67
N LEU A 27 7.40 -17.82 -6.71
CA LEU A 27 8.01 -17.39 -7.97
C LEU A 27 7.16 -16.33 -8.67
N PHE A 28 5.84 -16.53 -8.71
CA PHE A 28 4.92 -15.56 -9.31
C PHE A 28 4.93 -14.22 -8.57
N MET A 29 4.86 -14.23 -7.22
CA MET A 29 4.97 -13.02 -6.40
C MET A 29 6.32 -12.33 -6.59
N GLY A 30 7.42 -13.09 -6.65
CA GLY A 30 8.76 -12.57 -6.89
C GLY A 30 8.89 -11.89 -8.25
N MET A 31 8.36 -12.52 -9.31
CA MET A 31 8.32 -11.92 -10.65
C MET A 31 7.46 -10.66 -10.68
N ALA A 32 6.28 -10.67 -10.06
CA ALA A 32 5.41 -9.51 -10.00
C ALA A 32 6.07 -8.33 -9.25
N GLN A 33 6.71 -8.59 -8.12
CA GLN A 33 7.42 -7.58 -7.34
C GLN A 33 8.63 -7.01 -8.11
N THR A 34 9.37 -7.88 -8.80
CA THR A 34 10.50 -7.46 -9.63
C THR A 34 10.03 -6.61 -10.80
N GLY A 35 8.96 -7.02 -11.50
CA GLY A 35 8.35 -6.24 -12.57
C GLY A 35 7.89 -4.86 -12.09
N ARG A 36 7.26 -4.79 -10.91
CA ARG A 36 6.86 -3.52 -10.28
C ARG A 36 8.07 -2.63 -9.96
N LEU A 37 9.15 -3.20 -9.43
CA LEU A 37 10.39 -2.47 -9.14
C LEU A 37 10.99 -1.88 -10.42
N VAL A 38 11.13 -2.70 -11.47
CA VAL A 38 11.65 -2.26 -12.78
C VAL A 38 10.80 -1.13 -13.34
N LEU A 39 9.47 -1.26 -13.30
CA LEU A 39 8.56 -0.23 -13.78
C LEU A 39 8.71 1.07 -12.99
N THR A 40 8.83 0.98 -11.66
CA THR A 40 9.02 2.14 -10.77
C THR A 40 10.32 2.87 -11.07
N VAL A 41 11.42 2.13 -11.26
CA VAL A 41 12.73 2.70 -11.60
C VAL A 41 12.68 3.39 -12.97
N LEU A 42 12.12 2.73 -13.98
CA LEU A 42 11.98 3.31 -15.31
C LEU A 42 11.11 4.56 -15.30
N SER A 43 9.96 4.54 -14.62
CA SER A 43 9.11 5.72 -14.44
C SER A 43 9.87 6.87 -13.77
N THR A 44 10.67 6.57 -12.74
CA THR A 44 11.49 7.57 -12.04
C THR A 44 12.49 8.21 -12.99
N VAL A 45 13.20 7.41 -13.81
CA VAL A 45 14.16 7.90 -14.81
C VAL A 45 13.47 8.77 -15.87
N VAL A 46 12.30 8.35 -16.37
CA VAL A 46 11.53 9.11 -17.36
C VAL A 46 11.07 10.46 -16.80
N VAL A 47 10.51 10.46 -15.59
CA VAL A 47 10.09 11.69 -14.90
C VAL A 47 11.29 12.61 -14.66
N ALA A 48 12.43 12.06 -14.24
CA ALA A 48 13.68 12.81 -14.05
C ALA A 48 14.21 13.48 -15.33
N ARG A 49 13.90 12.91 -16.51
CA ARG A 49 14.31 13.47 -17.80
C ARG A 49 13.33 14.52 -18.33
N ILE A 50 12.06 14.45 -17.94
CA ILE A 50 11.00 15.38 -18.37
C ILE A 50 10.94 16.62 -17.46
N LEU A 51 11.24 16.46 -16.17
CA LEU A 51 11.26 17.58 -15.22
C LEU A 51 12.51 18.44 -15.39
N SER A 52 12.33 19.74 -15.21
CA SER A 52 13.49 20.63 -15.05
C SER A 52 14.25 20.26 -13.76
N PRO A 53 15.58 20.47 -13.68
CA PRO A 53 16.37 20.13 -12.49
C PRO A 53 15.83 20.76 -11.19
N GLY A 54 15.16 21.91 -11.28
CA GLY A 54 14.52 22.58 -10.14
C GLY A 54 13.29 21.85 -9.63
N ASP A 55 12.48 21.27 -10.52
CA ASP A 55 11.25 20.55 -10.14
C ASP A 55 11.56 19.18 -9.51
N TYR A 56 12.65 18.55 -9.95
CA TYR A 56 13.08 17.28 -9.37
C TYR A 56 13.55 17.44 -7.92
N GLY A 57 14.19 18.58 -7.61
CA GLY A 57 14.54 18.97 -6.25
C GLY A 57 13.31 19.11 -5.35
N LEU A 58 12.22 19.70 -5.85
CA LEU A 58 10.98 19.85 -5.10
C LEU A 58 10.33 18.51 -4.76
N ILE A 59 10.28 17.58 -5.72
CA ILE A 59 9.77 16.23 -5.46
C ILE A 59 10.65 15.53 -4.41
N ALA A 60 11.98 15.63 -4.52
CA ALA A 60 12.91 15.03 -3.57
C ALA A 60 12.77 15.60 -2.15
N MET A 61 12.44 16.89 -2.00
CA MET A 61 12.19 17.52 -0.70
C MET A 61 10.90 17.03 -0.04
N VAL A 62 9.84 16.85 -0.82
CA VAL A 62 8.51 16.45 -0.30
C VAL A 62 8.41 14.94 -0.10
N ALA A 63 9.15 14.14 -0.87
CA ALA A 63 9.08 12.69 -0.85
C ALA A 63 9.22 12.06 0.55
N PRO A 64 10.18 12.45 1.42
CA PRO A 64 10.28 11.90 2.77
C PRO A 64 9.05 12.20 3.64
N VAL A 65 8.48 13.41 3.53
CA VAL A 65 7.28 13.81 4.27
C VAL A 65 6.09 12.96 3.83
N THR A 66 5.89 12.84 2.51
CA THR A 66 4.81 12.02 1.96
C THR A 66 5.00 10.54 2.31
N ALA A 67 6.22 10.01 2.21
CA ALA A 67 6.52 8.62 2.55
C ALA A 67 6.27 8.31 4.04
N PHE A 68 6.66 9.22 4.94
CA PHE A 68 6.38 9.08 6.36
C PHE A 68 4.88 9.03 6.66
N VAL A 69 4.10 9.85 5.97
CA VAL A 69 2.64 9.86 6.13
C VAL A 69 2.01 8.61 5.52
N MET A 70 2.47 8.16 4.36
CA MET A 70 2.02 6.91 3.72
C MET A 70 2.33 5.66 4.55
N PHE A 71 3.42 5.67 5.32
CA PHE A 71 3.75 4.57 6.24
C PHE A 71 2.60 4.25 7.21
N PHE A 72 1.90 5.27 7.72
CA PHE A 72 0.72 5.06 8.57
C PHE A 72 -0.47 4.46 7.82
N GLN A 73 -0.63 4.80 6.53
CA GLN A 73 -1.67 4.20 5.69
C GLN A 73 -1.40 2.70 5.50
N ASP A 74 -0.15 2.34 5.21
CA ASP A 74 0.27 0.95 5.00
C ASP A 74 0.11 0.10 6.26
N LEU A 75 0.36 0.66 7.45
CA LEU A 75 0.12 -0.01 8.73
C LEU A 75 -1.37 -0.31 8.96
N GLY A 76 -2.25 0.64 8.66
CA GLY A 76 -3.70 0.47 8.77
C GLY A 76 -4.25 -0.57 7.80
N LEU A 77 -3.77 -0.55 6.56
CA LEU A 77 -4.19 -1.43 5.48
C LEU A 77 -3.76 -2.89 5.63
N ASN A 78 -2.48 -3.10 5.95
CA ASN A 78 -1.94 -4.45 6.13
C ASN A 78 -2.58 -5.15 7.34
N SER A 79 -2.77 -4.43 8.45
CA SER A 79 -3.41 -4.99 9.65
C SER A 79 -4.85 -5.42 9.40
N ALA A 80 -5.59 -4.65 8.60
CA ALA A 80 -6.98 -4.94 8.24
C ALA A 80 -7.09 -6.18 7.34
N THR A 81 -6.14 -6.36 6.42
CA THR A 81 -6.15 -7.46 5.44
C THR A 81 -5.69 -8.79 6.04
N ILE A 82 -4.65 -8.77 6.89
CA ILE A 82 -4.04 -9.99 7.46
C ILE A 82 -4.98 -10.74 8.43
N GLN A 83 -5.96 -10.05 9.04
CA GLN A 83 -6.88 -10.68 9.98
C GLN A 83 -8.03 -11.46 9.31
N ALA A 84 -8.22 -11.32 8.00
CA ALA A 84 -9.42 -11.80 7.32
C ALA A 84 -9.19 -13.17 6.65
N LYS A 85 -9.24 -14.26 7.45
CA LYS A 85 -9.05 -15.65 6.94
C LYS A 85 -10.23 -16.19 6.10
N SER A 86 -11.39 -15.53 6.15
CA SER A 86 -12.55 -15.74 5.26
C SER A 86 -13.46 -14.52 5.38
N ILE A 87 -13.61 -13.73 4.32
CA ILE A 87 -14.30 -12.43 4.40
C ILE A 87 -15.76 -12.61 3.99
N SER A 88 -16.72 -12.39 4.89
CA SER A 88 -18.12 -12.22 4.49
C SER A 88 -18.33 -10.84 3.83
N ALA A 89 -19.39 -10.67 3.03
CA ALA A 89 -19.67 -9.38 2.38
C ALA A 89 -19.75 -8.20 3.38
N GLU A 90 -20.28 -8.43 4.58
CA GLU A 90 -20.38 -7.43 5.65
C GLU A 90 -19.02 -7.07 6.27
N GLN A 91 -18.09 -8.03 6.35
CA GLN A 91 -16.74 -7.78 6.81
C GLN A 91 -15.93 -6.99 5.78
N SER A 92 -16.13 -7.25 4.49
CA SER A 92 -15.52 -6.48 3.40
C SER A 92 -15.96 -5.01 3.44
N ASN A 93 -17.27 -4.76 3.62
CA ASN A 93 -17.79 -3.40 3.80
C ASN A 93 -17.18 -2.71 5.03
N SER A 94 -17.06 -3.41 6.17
CA SER A 94 -16.46 -2.86 7.39
C SER A 94 -14.96 -2.56 7.25
N LEU A 95 -14.22 -3.35 6.47
CA LEU A 95 -12.82 -3.10 6.15
C LEU A 95 -12.66 -1.89 5.21
N PHE A 96 -13.53 -1.79 4.20
CA PHE A 96 -13.58 -0.65 3.30
C PHE A 96 -13.78 0.67 4.06
N TRP A 97 -14.80 0.76 4.93
CA TRP A 97 -15.06 2.00 5.67
C TRP A 97 -13.92 2.39 6.61
N ARG A 98 -13.25 1.41 7.26
CA ARG A 98 -12.08 1.67 8.09
C ARG A 98 -10.91 2.22 7.28
N ASN A 99 -10.66 1.63 6.11
CA ASN A 99 -9.63 2.13 5.22
C ASN A 99 -9.96 3.53 4.67
N MET A 100 -11.21 3.75 4.27
CA MET A 100 -11.65 5.04 3.75
C MET A 100 -11.48 6.13 4.81
N LEU A 101 -11.86 5.85 6.07
CA LEU A 101 -11.63 6.74 7.20
C LEU A 101 -10.14 7.04 7.40
N ALA A 102 -9.28 6.02 7.40
CA ALA A 102 -7.84 6.20 7.53
C ALA A 102 -7.27 7.07 6.39
N SER A 103 -7.68 6.82 5.15
CA SER A 103 -7.25 7.59 3.97
C SER A 103 -7.70 9.05 4.07
N VAL A 104 -8.91 9.32 4.55
CA VAL A 104 -9.41 10.68 4.81
C VAL A 104 -8.61 11.38 5.91
N VAL A 105 -8.35 10.71 7.04
CA VAL A 105 -7.54 11.29 8.14
C VAL A 105 -6.14 11.66 7.63
N ILE A 106 -5.51 10.76 6.89
CA ILE A 106 -4.18 10.98 6.32
C ILE A 106 -4.19 12.13 5.31
N ALA A 107 -5.19 12.18 4.43
CA ALA A 107 -5.36 13.27 3.48
C ALA A 107 -5.50 14.64 4.19
N LEU A 108 -6.29 14.71 5.27
CA LEU A 108 -6.43 15.92 6.08
C LEU A 108 -5.11 16.33 6.74
N VAL A 109 -4.34 15.37 7.25
CA VAL A 109 -3.00 15.62 7.82
C VAL A 109 -2.05 16.20 6.77
N LEU A 110 -2.03 15.67 5.54
CA LEU A 110 -1.21 16.21 4.46
C LEU A 110 -1.61 17.65 4.09
N VAL A 111 -2.91 17.94 3.98
CA VAL A 111 -3.40 19.29 3.71
C VAL A 111 -3.05 20.24 4.86
N ALA A 112 -3.16 19.81 6.11
CA ALA A 112 -2.79 20.61 7.28
C ALA A 112 -1.27 20.85 7.37
N LEU A 113 -0.45 19.89 6.94
CA LEU A 113 1.01 20.01 6.90
C LEU A 113 1.51 20.84 5.72
N SER A 114 0.74 20.97 4.64
CA SER A 114 1.08 21.75 3.45
C SER A 114 1.69 23.14 3.74
N PRO A 115 1.08 24.03 4.56
CA PRO A 115 1.67 25.33 4.88
C PRO A 115 2.96 25.22 5.69
N ALA A 116 3.07 24.25 6.60
CA ALA A 116 4.28 24.03 7.38
C ALA A 116 5.45 23.56 6.49
N VAL A 117 5.18 22.68 5.52
CA VAL A 117 6.14 22.22 4.53
C VAL A 117 6.58 23.37 3.60
N ALA A 118 5.63 24.19 3.14
CA ALA A 118 5.95 25.38 2.33
C ALA A 118 6.87 26.36 3.07
N TRP A 119 6.63 26.55 4.37
CA TRP A 119 7.46 27.42 5.20
C TRP A 119 8.84 26.82 5.47
N PHE A 120 8.91 25.53 5.82
CA PHE A 120 10.17 24.83 6.12
C PHE A 120 11.13 24.81 4.92
N TYR A 121 10.61 24.58 3.71
CA TYR A 121 11.41 24.58 2.48
C TYR A 121 11.49 25.95 1.79
N ALA A 122 10.85 26.99 2.35
CA ALA A 122 10.76 28.33 1.76
C ALA A 122 10.26 28.34 0.29
N ASP A 123 9.43 27.38 -0.10
CA ASP A 123 8.86 27.26 -1.44
C ASP A 123 7.39 26.81 -1.39
N ILE A 124 6.48 27.64 -1.89
CA ILE A 124 5.05 27.38 -1.92
C ILE A 124 4.68 26.14 -2.76
N ARG A 125 5.50 25.80 -3.76
CA ARG A 125 5.30 24.63 -4.63
C ARG A 125 5.43 23.33 -3.83
N ALA A 126 6.31 23.28 -2.83
CA ALA A 126 6.44 22.12 -1.94
C ALA A 126 5.17 21.91 -1.10
N GLY A 127 4.56 23.01 -0.64
CA GLY A 127 3.25 22.97 0.01
C GLY A 127 2.17 22.42 -0.91
N PHE A 128 2.07 22.92 -2.14
CA PHE A 128 1.09 22.44 -3.11
C PHE A 128 1.27 20.96 -3.45
N LEU A 129 2.51 20.50 -3.59
CA LEU A 129 2.80 19.10 -3.89
C LEU A 129 2.42 18.18 -2.71
N THR A 130 2.63 18.65 -1.48
CA THR A 130 2.19 17.94 -0.26
C THR A 130 0.66 17.83 -0.20
N ALA A 131 -0.05 18.93 -0.48
CA ALA A 131 -1.52 18.91 -0.54
C ALA A 131 -2.03 18.05 -1.70
N ALA A 132 -1.39 18.08 -2.87
CA ALA A 132 -1.76 17.26 -4.03
C ALA A 132 -1.61 15.76 -3.73
N SER A 133 -0.63 15.38 -2.91
CA SER A 133 -0.44 13.99 -2.47
C SER A 133 -1.67 13.45 -1.69
N ALA A 134 -2.45 14.32 -1.05
CA ALA A 134 -3.68 13.94 -0.35
C ALA A 134 -4.73 13.32 -1.30
N LEU A 135 -4.81 13.80 -2.55
CA LEU A 135 -5.69 13.21 -3.57
C LEU A 135 -5.25 11.79 -3.90
N GLY A 136 -3.94 11.56 -4.05
CA GLY A 136 -3.38 10.22 -4.29
C GLY A 136 -3.73 9.24 -3.18
N VAL A 137 -3.65 9.68 -1.92
CA VAL A 137 -4.05 8.89 -0.74
C VAL A 137 -5.53 8.52 -0.79
N LEU A 138 -6.42 9.47 -1.11
CA LEU A 138 -7.86 9.21 -1.19
C LEU A 138 -8.21 8.24 -2.32
N LEU A 139 -7.61 8.42 -3.50
CA LEU A 139 -7.79 7.51 -4.64
C LEU A 139 -7.27 6.11 -4.34
N GLY A 140 -6.13 6.01 -3.65
CA GLY A 140 -5.61 4.73 -3.14
C GLY A 140 -6.58 4.06 -2.16
N GLY A 141 -7.24 4.84 -1.31
CA GLY A 141 -8.28 4.36 -0.40
C GLY A 141 -9.47 3.72 -1.13
N LEU A 142 -9.87 4.27 -2.28
CA LEU A 142 -10.98 3.76 -3.09
C LEU A 142 -10.61 2.48 -3.88
N ALA A 143 -9.35 2.34 -4.30
CA ALA A 143 -8.90 1.24 -5.15
C ALA A 143 -9.04 -0.15 -4.51
N LEU A 144 -9.06 -0.24 -3.17
CA LEU A 144 -9.14 -1.51 -2.44
C LEU A 144 -10.46 -2.26 -2.61
N GLN A 145 -11.54 -1.55 -2.96
CA GLN A 145 -12.82 -2.22 -3.25
C GLN A 145 -12.73 -3.11 -4.50
N HIS A 146 -11.88 -2.76 -5.46
CA HIS A 146 -11.71 -3.54 -6.68
C HIS A 146 -10.94 -4.84 -6.43
N THR A 147 -10.03 -4.85 -5.46
CA THR A 147 -9.26 -6.04 -5.07
C THR A 147 -10.13 -6.99 -4.24
N ALA A 148 -10.98 -6.45 -3.35
CA ALA A 148 -11.86 -7.25 -2.50
C ALA A 148 -12.97 -7.98 -3.27
N LEU A 149 -13.35 -7.51 -4.46
CA LEU A 149 -14.33 -8.17 -5.33
C LEU A 149 -13.70 -9.21 -6.27
N MET A 150 -12.37 -9.21 -6.44
CA MET A 150 -11.63 -10.07 -7.39
C MET A 150 -10.99 -11.31 -6.74
N THR A 151 -11.09 -11.45 -5.42
CA THR A 151 -10.58 -12.59 -4.61
C THR A 151 -11.72 -13.29 -3.90
#